data_AF-A0A0S8ASP8-F1
#
_entry.id   AF-A0A0S8ASP8-F1
#
_cell.length_a   1.000
_cell.length_b   1.000
_cell.length_c   1.000
_cell.angle_alpha   90.00
_cell.angle_beta   90.00
_cell.angle_gamma   90.00
#
_symmetry.space_group_name_H-M   'P 1'
#
loop_
_entity.id
_entity.type
_entity.pdbx_description
1 polymer ?
#
loop_
_entity_poly.entity_id
_entity_poly.type
_entity_poly.pdbx_seq_one_letter_code
_entity_poly.pdbx_strand_id
1 'polypeptide(L)'
;MPDKNEPIKNIIEKFRDPKWRLVIVLAVSMIFLYFWSLFSNAGSPKEYKISYSQFVEQLAAGNIESVTLKKLRLRGTLKFDTDLVLPGQPNATSVRYFSTYLPAFQGDELIQQLREKNIIINIESAEELTPFWQFIVGLLPWVFIIGIWILIMRGAQRVQGGPGGLFSFGQSKAKLHDVQKARVTFEDVAGMENSKQELRETIEFLTDPAKFRKLGAKVPKGVLLIGPPGTGKTLLARAVAGEAGVPFYSISASEFIEMFVGVGASRVRDMFRKAKEAQPSIIFIDEIDSVGRTRGAGLGGGHDEREQTLNQLLSELDGF
;
A
#
# COMPACT_ATOMS: atom_id res chain seq x y z
N MET A 1 -27.21 27.82 -21.95
CA MET A 1 -25.77 27.82 -22.31
C MET A 1 -25.03 27.13 -21.18
N PRO A 2 -24.33 26.01 -21.40
CA PRO A 2 -23.58 25.34 -20.33
C PRO A 2 -22.42 26.24 -19.88
N ASP A 3 -22.28 26.40 -18.58
CA ASP A 3 -21.30 27.27 -17.93
C ASP A 3 -19.88 26.76 -18.26
N LYS A 4 -19.08 27.57 -18.98
CA LYS A 4 -17.71 27.22 -19.38
C LYS A 4 -16.78 26.90 -18.21
N ASN A 5 -17.21 27.18 -16.97
CA ASN A 5 -16.44 26.97 -15.75
C ASN A 5 -16.80 25.69 -14.97
N GLU A 6 -17.80 24.89 -15.39
CA GLU A 6 -18.09 23.58 -14.81
C GLU A 6 -16.88 22.63 -14.74
N PRO A 7 -16.04 22.47 -15.78
CA PRO A 7 -14.90 21.55 -15.70
C PRO A 7 -13.86 22.01 -14.67
N ILE A 8 -13.68 23.32 -14.47
CA ILE A 8 -12.71 23.88 -13.52
C ILE A 8 -13.20 23.69 -12.08
N LYS A 9 -14.50 23.90 -11.81
CA LYS A 9 -15.10 23.65 -10.49
C LYS A 9 -15.02 22.18 -10.08
N ASN A 10 -15.31 21.26 -11.00
CA ASN A 10 -15.21 19.80 -10.76
C ASN A 10 -13.78 19.34 -10.44
N ILE A 11 -12.78 19.99 -11.05
CA ILE A 11 -11.37 19.74 -10.76
C ILE A 11 -11.03 20.23 -9.34
N ILE A 12 -11.45 21.44 -8.97
CA ILE A 12 -11.20 22.04 -7.65
C ILE A 12 -11.88 21.24 -6.52
N GLU A 13 -13.07 20.69 -6.74
CA GLU A 13 -13.72 19.80 -5.75
C GLU A 13 -12.97 18.47 -5.59
N LYS A 14 -12.45 17.90 -6.69
CA LYS A 14 -11.59 16.71 -6.63
C LYS A 14 -10.29 16.98 -5.86
N PHE A 15 -9.70 18.17 -5.92
CA PHE A 15 -8.53 18.55 -5.11
C PHE A 15 -8.78 18.53 -3.59
N ARG A 16 -10.05 18.52 -3.15
CA ARG A 16 -10.42 18.49 -1.73
C ARG A 16 -10.43 17.07 -1.16
N ASP A 17 -10.57 16.04 -1.99
CA ASP A 17 -10.61 14.64 -1.58
C ASP A 17 -9.19 14.14 -1.18
N PRO A 18 -9.03 13.50 0.00
CA PRO A 18 -7.74 12.95 0.44
C PRO A 18 -7.12 11.95 -0.56
N LYS A 19 -7.92 11.21 -1.34
CA LYS A 19 -7.39 10.25 -2.33
C LYS A 19 -6.74 10.95 -3.52
N TRP A 20 -7.36 12.01 -4.01
CA TRP A 20 -6.85 12.79 -5.14
C TRP A 20 -5.59 13.56 -4.77
N ARG A 21 -5.50 14.08 -3.55
CA ARG A 21 -4.27 14.70 -3.03
C ARG A 21 -3.07 13.75 -3.07
N LEU A 22 -3.27 12.48 -2.72
CA LEU A 22 -2.22 11.46 -2.78
C LEU A 22 -1.78 11.18 -4.22
N VAL A 23 -2.74 11.05 -5.15
CA VAL A 23 -2.46 10.84 -6.58
C VAL A 23 -1.66 12.02 -7.17
N ILE A 24 -2.02 13.25 -6.81
CA ILE A 24 -1.31 14.46 -7.27
C ILE A 24 0.13 14.49 -6.73
N VAL A 25 0.35 14.13 -5.47
CA VAL A 25 1.71 14.07 -4.90
C VAL A 25 2.56 13.03 -5.62
N LEU A 26 2.01 11.85 -5.88
CA LEU A 26 2.72 10.81 -6.63
C LEU A 26 3.06 11.27 -8.05
N ALA A 27 2.12 11.94 -8.73
CA ALA A 27 2.34 12.48 -10.07
C ALA A 27 3.42 13.58 -10.08
N VAL A 28 3.34 14.56 -9.16
CA VAL A 28 4.33 15.64 -9.02
C VAL A 28 5.70 15.07 -8.64
N SER A 29 5.76 14.07 -7.77
CA SER A 29 7.01 13.40 -7.39
C SER A 29 7.63 12.65 -8.56
N MET A 30 6.82 11.95 -9.38
CA MET A 30 7.32 11.29 -10.59
C MET A 30 7.84 12.28 -11.63
N ILE A 31 7.13 13.38 -11.86
CA ILE A 31 7.59 14.44 -12.77
C ILE A 31 8.90 15.05 -12.25
N PHE A 32 8.99 15.32 -10.96
CA PHE A 32 10.21 15.83 -10.34
C PHE A 32 11.38 14.84 -10.49
N LEU A 33 11.17 13.55 -10.20
CA LEU A 33 12.19 12.52 -10.37
C LEU A 33 12.65 12.36 -11.83
N TYR A 34 11.73 12.48 -12.78
CA TYR A 34 12.05 12.45 -14.21
C TYR A 34 12.92 13.65 -14.61
N PHE A 35 12.52 14.87 -14.23
CA PHE A 35 13.31 16.07 -14.49
C PHE A 35 14.66 16.06 -13.75
N TRP A 36 14.67 15.56 -12.52
CA TRP A 36 15.89 15.40 -11.74
C TRP A 36 16.85 14.42 -12.38
N SER A 37 16.34 13.28 -12.88
CA SER A 37 17.13 12.30 -13.64
C SER A 37 17.70 12.90 -14.93
N LEU A 38 16.92 13.72 -15.65
CA LEU A 38 17.42 14.44 -16.81
C LEU A 38 18.51 15.45 -16.44
N PHE A 39 18.33 16.20 -15.34
CA PHE A 39 19.30 17.17 -14.86
C PHE A 39 20.59 16.51 -14.33
N SER A 40 20.48 15.43 -13.56
CA SER A 40 21.63 14.70 -13.02
C SER A 40 22.44 14.00 -14.11
N ASN A 41 21.78 13.55 -15.18
CA ASN A 41 22.42 12.89 -16.31
C ASN A 41 22.91 13.88 -17.39
N ALA A 42 22.57 15.18 -17.31
CA ALA A 42 22.98 16.18 -18.30
C ALA A 42 24.48 16.52 -18.27
N GLY A 43 25.24 16.00 -17.31
CA GLY A 43 26.63 16.43 -17.05
C GLY A 43 27.74 15.47 -17.49
N SER A 44 27.47 14.36 -18.19
CA SER A 44 28.55 13.45 -18.61
C SER A 44 28.31 12.89 -20.01
N PRO A 45 29.15 13.23 -21.01
CA PRO A 45 29.12 12.58 -22.31
C PRO A 45 29.31 11.06 -22.12
N LYS A 46 28.62 10.25 -22.94
CA LYS A 46 28.80 8.79 -22.90
C LYS A 46 30.25 8.45 -23.25
N GLU A 47 31.05 8.12 -22.24
CA GLU A 47 32.42 7.65 -22.40
C GLU A 47 32.44 6.18 -22.80
N TYR A 48 33.06 5.86 -23.93
CA TYR A 48 33.26 4.48 -24.36
C TYR A 48 34.60 3.94 -23.86
N LYS A 49 34.60 2.76 -23.26
CA LYS A 49 35.85 2.11 -22.82
C LYS A 49 36.54 1.47 -24.01
N ILE A 50 37.72 1.96 -24.38
CA ILE A 50 38.55 1.38 -25.46
C ILE A 50 39.77 0.67 -24.89
N SER A 51 40.25 -0.37 -25.59
CA SER A 51 41.48 -1.04 -25.20
C SER A 51 42.70 -0.13 -25.36
N TYR A 52 43.76 -0.38 -24.58
CA TYR A 52 45.01 0.38 -24.69
C TYR A 52 45.62 0.27 -26.10
N SER A 53 45.58 -0.92 -26.71
CA SER A 53 46.09 -1.12 -28.07
C SER A 53 45.35 -0.27 -29.11
N GLN A 54 44.02 -0.18 -29.02
CA GLN A 54 43.22 0.68 -29.90
C GLN A 54 43.53 2.16 -29.68
N PHE A 55 43.80 2.57 -28.43
CA PHE A 55 44.24 3.93 -28.14
C PHE A 55 45.58 4.25 -28.81
N VAL A 56 46.56 3.35 -28.72
CA VAL A 56 47.88 3.53 -29.36
C VAL A 56 47.74 3.57 -30.89
N GLU A 57 46.87 2.76 -31.48
CA GLU A 57 46.58 2.78 -32.91
C GLU A 57 45.97 4.12 -33.35
N GLN A 58 44.99 4.64 -32.61
CA GLN A 58 44.38 5.95 -32.90
C GLN A 58 45.34 7.11 -32.65
N LEU A 59 46.27 6.97 -31.70
CA LEU A 59 47.36 7.92 -31.47
C LEU A 59 48.36 7.92 -32.64
N ALA A 60 48.74 6.74 -33.13
CA ALA A 60 49.59 6.58 -34.31
C ALA A 60 48.94 7.21 -35.56
N ALA A 61 47.63 7.00 -35.74
CA ALA A 61 46.82 7.59 -36.81
C ALA A 61 46.61 9.11 -36.69
N GLY A 62 46.94 9.73 -35.54
CA GLY A 62 46.81 11.18 -35.34
C GLY A 62 45.37 11.67 -35.11
N ASN A 63 44.45 10.75 -34.82
CA ASN A 63 43.02 11.01 -34.63
C ASN A 63 42.66 11.48 -33.21
N ILE A 64 43.64 11.71 -32.35
CA ILE A 64 43.43 12.17 -30.98
C ILE A 64 43.53 13.69 -30.94
N GLU A 65 42.52 14.35 -30.38
CA GLU A 65 42.44 15.81 -30.24
C GLU A 65 42.98 16.27 -28.89
N SER A 66 42.46 15.68 -27.81
CA SER A 66 42.85 16.02 -26.45
C SER A 66 42.88 14.79 -25.57
N VAL A 67 43.76 14.81 -24.57
CA VAL A 67 43.87 13.75 -23.59
C VAL A 67 43.88 14.36 -22.19
N THR A 68 42.98 13.88 -21.35
CA THR A 68 42.93 14.18 -19.93
C THR A 68 43.41 12.96 -19.14
N LEU A 69 44.45 13.16 -18.33
CA LEU A 69 45.00 12.12 -17.47
C LEU A 69 44.47 12.27 -16.04
N LYS A 70 43.81 11.22 -15.51
CA LYS A 70 43.35 11.15 -14.11
C LYS A 70 43.84 9.86 -13.45
N LYS A 71 44.90 9.97 -12.64
CA LYS A 71 45.62 8.83 -12.02
C LYS A 71 46.11 7.83 -13.09
N LEU A 72 45.51 6.64 -13.16
CA LEU A 72 45.80 5.59 -14.16
C LEU A 72 44.74 5.52 -15.27
N ARG A 73 43.73 6.40 -15.24
CA ARG A 73 42.67 6.46 -16.25
C ARG A 73 42.94 7.61 -17.20
N LEU A 74 43.04 7.28 -18.47
CA LEU A 74 43.17 8.23 -19.56
C LEU A 74 41.78 8.42 -20.18
N ARG A 75 41.40 9.68 -20.40
CA ARG A 75 40.20 10.09 -21.12
C ARG A 75 40.61 10.94 -22.29
N GLY A 76 39.92 10.85 -23.42
CA GLY A 76 40.27 11.68 -24.57
C GLY A 76 39.12 11.84 -25.56
N THR A 77 39.30 12.81 -26.45
CA THR A 77 38.41 13.07 -27.58
C THR A 77 39.10 12.72 -28.88
N LEU A 78 38.38 12.04 -29.77
CA LEU A 78 38.81 11.82 -31.15
C LEU A 78 38.41 13.03 -32.02
N LYS A 79 39.24 13.37 -33.00
CA LYS A 79 38.98 14.44 -33.98
C LYS A 79 37.82 14.08 -34.91
N PHE A 80 37.71 12.79 -35.27
CA PHE A 80 36.63 12.26 -36.08
C PHE A 80 35.95 11.08 -35.39
N ASP A 81 34.63 11.04 -35.47
CA ASP A 81 33.81 9.92 -35.00
C ASP A 81 34.28 8.64 -35.69
N THR A 82 34.79 7.68 -34.91
CA THR A 82 35.41 6.46 -35.44
C THR A 82 34.67 5.24 -34.93
N ASP A 83 34.31 4.35 -35.85
CA ASP A 83 33.64 3.09 -35.53
C ASP A 83 34.65 2.11 -34.95
N LEU A 84 34.59 1.89 -33.63
CA LEU A 84 35.49 1.00 -32.91
C LEU A 84 34.70 -0.20 -32.34
N VAL A 85 35.33 -1.38 -32.39
CA VAL A 85 34.82 -2.58 -31.72
C VAL A 85 35.20 -2.49 -30.25
N LEU A 86 34.20 -2.35 -29.38
CA LEU A 86 34.42 -2.19 -27.95
C LEU A 86 34.71 -3.55 -27.29
N PRO A 87 35.54 -3.60 -26.22
CA PRO A 87 35.77 -4.83 -25.46
C PRO A 87 34.44 -5.40 -24.93
N GLY A 88 34.02 -6.55 -25.45
CA GLY A 88 32.77 -7.21 -25.06
C GLY A 88 31.53 -6.87 -25.90
N GLN A 89 31.65 -6.09 -26.98
CA GLN A 89 30.57 -5.91 -27.96
C GLN A 89 31.06 -6.25 -29.38
N PRO A 90 30.32 -7.09 -30.14
CA PRO A 90 30.75 -7.52 -31.49
C PRO A 90 30.53 -6.46 -32.58
N ASN A 91 29.73 -5.42 -32.31
CA ASN A 91 29.38 -4.41 -33.31
C ASN A 91 30.21 -3.13 -33.13
N ALA A 92 30.65 -2.56 -34.25
CA ALA A 92 31.36 -1.29 -34.26
C ALA A 92 30.41 -0.17 -33.82
N THR A 93 30.86 0.63 -32.85
CA THR A 93 30.11 1.77 -32.34
C THR A 93 30.90 3.04 -32.65
N SER A 94 30.21 4.08 -33.11
CA SER A 94 30.81 5.39 -33.32
C SER A 94 31.25 5.98 -31.98
N VAL A 95 32.55 6.10 -31.78
CA VAL A 95 33.18 6.62 -30.57
C VAL A 95 33.77 8.00 -30.85
N ARG A 96 33.37 8.98 -30.03
CA ARG A 96 33.97 10.32 -29.99
C ARG A 96 34.70 10.61 -28.69
N TYR A 97 34.13 10.14 -27.57
CA TYR A 97 34.70 10.25 -26.23
C TYR A 97 35.11 8.87 -25.76
N PHE A 98 36.39 8.68 -25.47
CA PHE A 98 36.92 7.39 -25.04
C PHE A 98 37.59 7.47 -23.67
N SER A 99 37.66 6.32 -23.01
CA SER A 99 38.47 6.14 -21.81
C SER A 99 39.23 4.82 -21.84
N THR A 100 40.49 4.84 -21.44
CA THR A 100 41.35 3.66 -21.32
C THR A 100 42.18 3.72 -20.03
N TYR A 101 42.84 2.63 -19.68
CA TYR A 101 43.73 2.56 -18.52
C TYR A 101 45.18 2.49 -18.99
N LEU A 102 46.04 3.26 -18.32
CA LEU A 102 47.46 3.28 -18.60
C LEU A 102 48.17 2.18 -17.82
N PRO A 103 49.03 1.38 -18.48
CA PRO A 103 49.95 0.52 -17.78
C PRO A 103 50.96 1.37 -16.99
N ALA A 104 51.13 1.07 -15.71
CA ALA A 104 52.00 1.84 -14.79
C ALA A 104 53.49 1.86 -15.19
N PHE A 105 53.89 1.09 -16.21
CA PHE A 105 55.28 0.84 -16.61
C PHE A 105 55.70 1.53 -17.92
N GLN A 106 54.82 2.27 -18.63
CA GLN A 106 55.13 2.97 -19.90
C GLN A 106 54.78 4.47 -19.90
N GLY A 107 54.69 5.09 -18.71
CA GLY A 107 54.22 6.48 -18.59
C GLY A 107 55.07 7.51 -19.33
N ASP A 108 56.40 7.38 -19.28
CA ASP A 108 57.31 8.43 -19.76
C ASP A 108 57.42 8.48 -21.29
N GLU A 109 57.47 7.32 -21.95
CA GLU A 109 57.55 7.22 -23.41
C GLU A 109 56.26 7.73 -24.09
N LEU A 110 55.11 7.45 -23.49
CA LEU A 110 53.82 7.90 -24.02
C LEU A 110 53.65 9.43 -23.91
N ILE A 111 54.09 10.02 -22.79
CA ILE A 111 54.06 11.48 -22.62
C ILE A 111 54.93 12.18 -23.69
N GLN A 112 56.05 11.58 -24.06
CA GLN A 112 56.91 12.08 -25.13
C GLN A 112 56.22 12.02 -26.50
N GLN A 113 55.60 10.88 -26.85
CA GLN A 113 54.85 10.73 -28.11
C GLN A 113 53.65 11.69 -28.22
N LEU A 114 52.95 11.94 -27.11
CA LEU A 114 51.85 12.91 -27.04
C LEU A 114 52.35 14.35 -27.27
N ARG A 115 53.53 14.69 -26.74
CA ARG A 115 54.17 16.00 -26.92
C ARG A 115 54.64 16.22 -28.36
N GLU A 116 55.25 15.22 -28.98
CA GLU A 116 55.70 15.27 -30.38
C GLU A 116 54.55 15.51 -31.37
N LYS A 117 53.35 15.02 -31.05
CA LYS A 117 52.14 15.20 -31.86
C LYS A 117 51.32 16.45 -31.51
N ASN A 118 51.85 17.34 -30.66
CA ASN A 118 51.18 18.58 -30.21
C ASN A 118 49.78 18.36 -29.62
N ILE A 119 49.56 17.24 -28.90
CA ILE A 119 48.27 16.96 -28.26
C ILE A 119 48.19 17.71 -26.94
N ILE A 120 47.05 18.36 -26.67
CA ILE A 120 46.82 19.08 -25.41
C ILE A 120 46.65 18.04 -24.29
N ILE A 121 47.60 18.03 -23.34
CA ILE A 121 47.57 17.18 -22.16
C ILE A 121 46.98 17.98 -21.00
N ASN A 122 45.75 17.65 -20.60
CA ASN A 122 45.12 18.22 -19.42
C ASN A 122 45.34 17.27 -18.23
N ILE A 123 45.99 17.75 -17.17
CA ILE A 123 46.15 17.00 -15.93
C ILE A 123 45.11 17.52 -14.95
N GLU A 124 44.03 16.75 -14.77
CA GLU A 124 43.02 17.07 -13.77
C GLU A 124 43.40 16.42 -12.44
N SER A 125 43.50 17.23 -11.39
CA SER A 125 43.56 16.73 -10.01
C SER A 125 42.29 15.94 -9.72
N ALA A 126 42.41 14.91 -8.88
CA ALA A 126 41.26 14.13 -8.45
C ALA A 126 40.39 14.93 -7.44
N GLU A 127 39.96 16.13 -7.81
CA GLU A 127 38.78 16.73 -7.19
C GLU A 127 37.56 16.03 -7.77
N GLU A 128 37.33 14.82 -7.27
CA GLU A 128 35.97 14.32 -7.20
C GLU A 128 35.19 15.41 -6.44
N LEU A 129 34.14 15.96 -7.07
CA LEU A 129 33.05 16.58 -6.32
C LEU A 129 32.84 15.68 -5.11
N THR A 130 33.15 16.20 -3.91
CA THR A 130 33.37 15.38 -2.73
C THR A 130 32.23 14.36 -2.65
N PRO A 131 32.45 13.07 -2.41
CA PRO A 131 31.38 12.07 -2.33
C PRO A 131 30.18 12.53 -1.46
N PHE A 132 30.44 13.42 -0.50
CA PHE A 132 29.47 14.19 0.26
C PHE A 132 28.51 15.09 -0.56
N TRP A 133 29.01 15.86 -1.54
CA TRP A 133 28.16 16.70 -2.39
C TRP A 133 27.24 15.86 -3.28
N GLN A 134 27.75 14.77 -3.85
CA GLN A 134 26.92 13.80 -4.60
C GLN A 134 25.85 13.16 -3.69
N PHE A 135 26.19 12.88 -2.43
CA PHE A 135 25.25 12.39 -1.44
C PHE A 135 24.16 13.41 -1.11
N ILE A 136 24.50 14.68 -0.88
CA ILE A 136 23.51 15.74 -0.61
C ILE A 136 22.57 15.92 -1.81
N VAL A 137 23.13 15.99 -3.01
CA VAL A 137 22.38 16.13 -4.26
C VAL A 137 21.47 14.90 -4.44
N GLY A 138 21.95 13.68 -4.16
CA GLY A 138 21.13 12.47 -4.17
C GLY A 138 20.00 12.43 -3.13
N LEU A 139 20.13 13.17 -2.01
CA LEU A 139 19.11 13.26 -0.96
C LEU A 139 18.05 14.33 -1.21
N LEU A 140 18.33 15.36 -2.02
CA LEU A 140 17.37 16.44 -2.31
C LEU A 140 15.98 15.92 -2.78
N PRO A 141 15.89 14.94 -3.68
CA PRO A 141 14.60 14.36 -4.07
C PRO A 141 13.84 13.73 -2.91
N TRP A 142 14.54 13.01 -2.03
CA TRP A 142 13.94 12.38 -0.85
C TRP A 142 13.42 13.42 0.13
N VAL A 143 14.22 14.44 0.41
CA VAL A 143 13.83 15.55 1.30
C VAL A 143 12.62 16.30 0.74
N PHE A 144 12.56 16.54 -0.57
CA PHE A 144 11.43 17.18 -1.22
C PHE A 144 10.12 16.38 -1.07
N ILE A 145 10.18 15.06 -1.36
CA ILE A 145 9.03 14.16 -1.21
C ILE A 145 8.55 14.11 0.25
N ILE A 146 9.48 13.95 1.19
CA ILE A 146 9.19 13.91 2.63
C ILE A 146 8.60 15.26 3.10
N GLY A 147 9.14 16.38 2.62
CA GLY A 147 8.67 17.72 2.95
C GLY A 147 7.23 17.97 2.50
N ILE A 148 6.88 17.59 1.26
CA ILE A 148 5.51 17.65 0.74
C ILE A 148 4.58 16.74 1.56
N TRP A 149 5.03 15.53 1.87
CA TRP A 149 4.26 14.56 2.64
C TRP A 149 3.94 15.07 4.05
N ILE A 150 4.92 15.67 4.73
CA ILE A 150 4.74 16.29 6.05
C ILE A 150 3.78 17.49 5.97
N LEU A 151 3.90 18.36 4.96
CA LEU A 151 2.99 19.52 4.79
C LEU A 151 1.54 19.07 4.62
N ILE A 152 1.29 17.98 3.89
CA ILE A 152 -0.05 17.43 3.69
C ILE A 152 -0.56 16.75 4.95
N MET A 153 0.27 16.00 5.67
CA MET A 153 -0.15 15.40 6.94
C MET A 153 -0.49 16.46 7.98
N ARG A 154 0.28 17.55 8.04
CA ARG A 154 -0.03 18.71 8.90
C ARG A 154 -1.31 19.43 8.48
N GLY A 155 -1.63 19.45 7.18
CA GLY A 155 -2.89 19.99 6.65
C GLY A 155 -4.10 19.07 6.86
N ALA A 156 -3.92 17.75 6.75
CA ALA A 156 -4.95 16.74 6.94
C ALA A 156 -5.38 16.62 8.41
N GLN A 157 -4.44 16.79 9.35
CA GLN A 157 -4.74 16.82 10.79
C GLN A 157 -5.61 18.01 11.22
N ARG A 158 -5.71 19.08 10.42
CA ARG A 158 -6.53 20.26 10.73
C ARG A 158 -7.97 20.19 10.21
N VAL A 159 -8.28 19.28 9.29
CA VAL A 159 -9.60 19.22 8.62
C VAL A 159 -10.48 18.05 9.11
N GLN A 160 -9.90 17.04 9.75
CA GLN A 160 -10.70 15.97 10.35
C GLN A 160 -9.98 15.45 11.60
N GLY A 161 -10.54 15.79 12.77
CA GLY A 161 -10.03 15.31 14.05
C GLY A 161 -10.06 13.78 14.11
N GLY A 162 -8.89 13.17 14.23
CA GLY A 162 -8.74 11.73 14.41
C GLY A 162 -7.34 11.24 14.06
N PRO A 163 -6.64 10.51 14.96
CA PRO A 163 -5.34 9.92 14.66
C PRO A 163 -5.54 8.69 13.75
N GLY A 164 -5.46 8.87 12.43
CA GLY A 164 -5.82 7.81 11.47
C GLY A 164 -5.15 7.90 10.09
N GLY A 165 -3.92 8.44 10.00
CA GLY A 165 -3.15 8.46 8.76
C GLY A 165 -2.61 7.08 8.39
N LEU A 166 -2.95 6.58 7.20
CA LEU A 166 -2.36 5.47 6.40
C LEU A 166 -2.13 4.08 7.04
N PHE A 167 -2.05 3.96 8.37
CA PHE A 167 -1.82 2.72 9.13
C PHE A 167 -3.12 2.09 9.67
N SER A 168 -4.29 2.62 9.33
CA SER A 168 -5.60 2.07 9.74
C SER A 168 -6.01 0.80 8.97
N PHE A 169 -5.09 0.11 8.30
CA PHE A 169 -5.38 -1.13 7.56
C PHE A 169 -5.78 -2.32 8.46
N GLY A 170 -5.66 -2.18 9.79
CA GLY A 170 -6.03 -3.22 10.76
C GLY A 170 -7.22 -2.90 11.67
N GLN A 171 -7.80 -1.69 11.59
CA GLN A 171 -9.02 -1.38 12.34
C GLN A 171 -10.22 -1.57 11.42
N SER A 172 -11.04 -2.55 11.78
CA SER A 172 -12.31 -2.88 11.15
C SER A 172 -13.07 -1.63 10.70
N LYS A 173 -13.09 -1.40 9.38
CA LYS A 173 -14.11 -0.62 8.67
C LYS A 173 -15.37 -1.45 8.45
N ALA A 174 -15.69 -2.38 9.35
CA ALA A 174 -17.09 -2.77 9.46
C ALA A 174 -17.82 -1.47 9.78
N LYS A 175 -18.77 -1.09 8.93
CA LYS A 175 -19.89 -0.31 9.42
C LYS A 175 -20.43 -1.14 10.59
N LEU A 176 -20.06 -0.79 11.81
CA LEU A 176 -20.91 -1.08 12.96
C LEU A 176 -22.17 -0.29 12.68
N HIS A 177 -23.03 -0.95 11.91
CA HIS A 177 -24.34 -0.51 11.57
C HIS A 177 -25.05 -0.35 12.89
N ASP A 178 -25.17 0.92 13.28
CA ASP A 178 -26.12 1.43 14.23
C ASP A 178 -26.25 0.65 15.53
N VAL A 179 -25.67 1.22 16.58
CA VAL A 179 -26.32 1.17 17.89
C VAL A 179 -27.63 1.97 17.79
N GLN A 180 -28.58 1.49 16.99
CA GLN A 180 -29.95 1.98 16.99
C GLN A 180 -30.69 1.17 18.03
N LYS A 181 -31.37 1.85 18.96
CA LYS A 181 -32.51 1.23 19.63
C LYS A 181 -33.43 0.72 18.51
N ALA A 182 -33.60 -0.59 18.43
CA ALA A 182 -34.46 -1.18 17.41
C ALA A 182 -35.86 -0.57 17.56
N ARG A 183 -36.32 0.15 16.53
CA ARG A 183 -37.65 0.77 16.51
C ARG A 183 -38.77 -0.21 16.18
N VAL A 184 -38.40 -1.43 15.81
CA VAL A 184 -39.31 -2.49 15.35
C VAL A 184 -39.67 -3.36 16.55
N THR A 185 -40.94 -3.69 16.74
CA THR A 185 -41.46 -4.57 17.82
C THR A 185 -42.17 -5.79 17.25
N PHE A 186 -42.70 -6.69 18.08
CA PHE A 186 -43.46 -7.85 17.61
C PHE A 186 -44.79 -7.48 16.94
N GLU A 187 -45.29 -6.27 17.15
CA GLU A 187 -46.46 -5.73 16.45
C GLU A 187 -46.18 -5.54 14.95
N ASP A 188 -44.93 -5.23 14.58
CA ASP A 188 -44.51 -5.04 13.19
C ASP A 188 -44.26 -6.37 12.45
N VAL A 189 -44.28 -7.51 13.16
CA VAL A 189 -44.06 -8.84 12.59
C VAL A 189 -45.40 -9.54 12.45
N ALA A 190 -45.89 -9.76 11.23
CA ALA A 190 -47.12 -10.50 11.01
C ALA A 190 -46.93 -12.02 11.16
N GLY A 191 -47.83 -12.69 11.88
CA GLY A 191 -47.83 -14.15 12.05
C GLY A 191 -46.69 -14.67 12.94
N MET A 192 -46.21 -15.88 12.66
CA MET A 192 -45.13 -16.56 13.41
C MET A 192 -45.39 -16.67 14.92
N GLU A 193 -46.64 -16.86 15.34
CA GLU A 193 -47.05 -16.80 16.76
C GLU A 193 -46.29 -17.80 17.65
N ASN A 194 -46.01 -19.01 17.14
CA ASN A 194 -45.20 -19.99 17.87
C ASN A 194 -43.77 -19.49 18.09
N SER A 195 -43.13 -18.96 17.04
CA SER A 195 -41.76 -18.43 17.14
C SER A 195 -41.68 -17.17 18.01
N LYS A 196 -42.69 -16.29 17.94
CA LYS A 196 -42.79 -15.14 18.85
C LYS A 196 -42.91 -15.60 20.30
N GLN A 197 -43.72 -16.63 20.56
CA GLN A 197 -43.89 -17.17 21.91
C GLN A 197 -42.58 -17.73 22.48
N GLU A 198 -41.83 -18.52 21.70
CA GLU A 198 -40.50 -19.01 22.12
C GLU A 198 -39.51 -17.86 22.36
N LEU A 199 -39.55 -16.82 21.53
CA LEU A 199 -38.68 -15.66 21.68
C LEU A 199 -39.07 -14.74 22.84
N ARG A 200 -40.34 -14.74 23.30
CA ARG A 200 -40.76 -14.02 24.51
C ARG A 200 -40.01 -14.53 25.75
N GLU A 201 -39.75 -15.83 25.84
CA GLU A 201 -38.96 -16.39 26.94
C GLU A 201 -37.52 -15.87 26.91
N THR A 202 -36.96 -15.70 25.71
CA THR A 202 -35.62 -15.12 25.52
C THR A 202 -35.59 -13.63 25.91
N ILE A 203 -36.65 -12.87 25.61
CA ILE A 203 -36.79 -11.45 25.99
C ILE A 203 -36.93 -11.30 27.51
N GLU A 204 -37.75 -12.15 28.14
CA GLU A 204 -37.93 -12.13 29.60
C GLU A 204 -36.59 -12.38 30.31
N PHE A 205 -35.75 -13.26 29.76
CA PHE A 205 -34.40 -13.46 30.27
C PHE A 205 -33.51 -12.22 30.15
N LEU A 206 -33.54 -11.51 29.03
CA LEU A 206 -32.74 -10.29 28.83
C LEU A 206 -33.20 -9.14 29.74
N THR A 207 -34.48 -9.13 30.12
CA THR A 207 -35.09 -8.08 30.92
C THR A 207 -34.98 -8.34 32.43
N ASP A 208 -35.18 -9.58 32.87
CA ASP A 208 -35.06 -10.00 34.28
C ASP A 208 -34.20 -11.28 34.43
N PRO A 209 -32.86 -11.18 34.25
CA PRO A 209 -31.98 -12.33 34.39
C PRO A 209 -31.91 -12.86 35.83
N ALA A 210 -32.29 -12.06 36.84
CA ALA A 210 -32.25 -12.45 38.24
C ALA A 210 -33.30 -13.52 38.57
N LYS A 211 -34.49 -13.42 37.98
CA LYS A 211 -35.56 -14.43 38.10
C LYS A 211 -35.09 -15.82 37.67
N PHE A 212 -34.40 -15.92 36.53
CA PHE A 212 -33.92 -17.20 36.00
C PHE A 212 -32.75 -17.78 36.81
N ARG A 213 -31.83 -16.94 37.30
CA ARG A 213 -30.73 -17.39 38.18
C ARG A 213 -31.24 -17.97 39.50
N LYS A 214 -32.28 -17.39 40.09
CA LYS A 214 -32.91 -17.90 41.33
C LYS A 214 -33.54 -19.28 41.15
N LEU A 215 -34.04 -19.58 39.95
CA LEU A 215 -34.62 -20.87 39.60
C LEU A 215 -33.57 -21.92 39.19
N GLY A 216 -32.29 -21.54 39.11
CA GLY A 216 -31.22 -22.42 38.63
C GLY A 216 -31.32 -22.76 37.14
N ALA A 217 -32.10 -21.99 36.37
CA ALA A 217 -32.29 -22.24 34.94
C ALA A 217 -31.02 -21.88 34.16
N LYS A 218 -30.60 -22.78 33.25
CA LYS A 218 -29.48 -22.53 32.35
C LYS A 218 -29.94 -21.65 31.19
N VAL A 219 -29.22 -20.56 30.98
CA VAL A 219 -29.53 -19.56 29.94
C VAL A 219 -29.28 -20.16 28.56
N PRO A 220 -30.22 -20.05 27.60
CA PRO A 220 -29.96 -20.36 26.21
C PRO A 220 -28.84 -19.45 25.68
N LYS A 221 -27.71 -20.02 25.24
CA LYS A 221 -26.57 -19.25 24.74
C LYS A 221 -26.81 -18.60 23.36
N GLY A 222 -27.82 -19.08 22.62
CA GLY A 222 -28.18 -18.55 21.32
C GLY A 222 -29.42 -19.23 20.73
N VAL A 223 -30.00 -18.60 19.72
CA VAL A 223 -31.17 -19.10 18.97
C VAL A 223 -30.82 -19.13 17.49
N LEU A 224 -31.11 -20.24 16.82
CA LEU A 224 -30.89 -20.40 15.38
C LEU A 224 -32.24 -20.35 14.65
N LEU A 225 -32.47 -19.31 13.86
CA LEU A 225 -33.67 -19.16 13.05
C LEU A 225 -33.49 -19.82 11.68
N ILE A 226 -34.25 -20.87 11.39
CA ILE A 226 -34.18 -21.62 10.13
C ILE A 226 -35.47 -21.44 9.33
N GLY A 227 -35.34 -21.19 8.03
CA GLY A 227 -36.47 -21.15 7.11
C GLY A 227 -36.09 -20.62 5.73
N PRO A 228 -36.98 -20.72 4.73
CA PRO A 228 -36.75 -20.18 3.38
C PRO A 228 -36.36 -18.70 3.38
N PRO A 229 -35.66 -18.20 2.34
CA PRO A 229 -35.39 -16.76 2.21
C PRO A 229 -36.69 -15.97 2.15
N GLY A 230 -36.70 -14.75 2.71
CA GLY A 230 -37.87 -13.86 2.70
C GLY A 230 -38.93 -14.10 3.78
N THR A 231 -38.74 -15.05 4.70
CA THR A 231 -39.72 -15.32 5.80
C THR A 231 -39.61 -14.39 7.01
N GLY A 232 -38.92 -13.26 6.90
CA GLY A 232 -38.84 -12.28 7.98
C GLY A 232 -37.91 -12.63 9.16
N LYS A 233 -36.97 -13.56 9.02
CA LYS A 233 -36.00 -13.92 10.08
C LYS A 233 -35.24 -12.71 10.65
N THR A 234 -34.68 -11.88 9.78
CA THR A 234 -33.96 -10.64 10.16
C THR A 234 -34.89 -9.61 10.80
N LEU A 235 -36.15 -9.55 10.36
CA LEU A 235 -37.17 -8.65 10.94
C LEU A 235 -37.56 -9.12 12.35
N LEU A 236 -37.79 -10.41 12.53
CA LEU A 236 -38.08 -11.02 13.83
C LEU A 236 -36.94 -10.80 14.82
N ALA A 237 -35.68 -10.99 14.40
CA ALA A 237 -34.52 -10.74 15.26
C ALA A 237 -34.41 -9.27 15.72
N ARG A 238 -34.71 -8.32 14.83
CA ARG A 238 -34.78 -6.88 15.18
C ARG A 238 -35.92 -6.60 16.15
N ALA A 239 -37.07 -7.23 15.95
CA ALA A 239 -38.22 -7.09 16.83
C ALA A 239 -37.94 -7.59 18.24
N VAL A 240 -37.21 -8.72 18.40
CA VAL A 240 -36.76 -9.21 19.71
C VAL A 240 -35.93 -8.17 20.46
N ALA A 241 -35.00 -7.50 19.77
CA ALA A 241 -34.18 -6.47 20.38
C ALA A 241 -34.98 -5.20 20.74
N GLY A 242 -35.98 -4.86 19.93
CA GLY A 242 -36.89 -3.74 20.19
C GLY A 242 -37.76 -3.99 21.42
N GLU A 243 -38.35 -5.19 21.52
CA GLU A 243 -39.13 -5.64 22.68
C GLU A 243 -38.29 -5.67 23.97
N ALA A 244 -37.05 -6.18 23.89
CA ALA A 244 -36.15 -6.22 25.04
C ALA A 244 -35.51 -4.84 25.37
N GLY A 245 -35.61 -3.86 24.46
CA GLY A 245 -35.02 -2.54 24.64
C GLY A 245 -33.48 -2.53 24.69
N VAL A 246 -32.83 -3.54 24.11
CA VAL A 246 -31.37 -3.74 24.17
C VAL A 246 -30.66 -3.34 22.87
N PRO A 247 -29.36 -3.00 22.90
CA PRO A 247 -28.56 -2.81 21.69
C PRO A 247 -28.59 -4.03 20.77
N PHE A 248 -28.74 -3.78 19.47
CA PHE A 248 -28.78 -4.80 18.41
C PHE A 248 -27.57 -4.67 17.50
N TYR A 249 -26.68 -5.67 17.53
CA TYR A 249 -25.54 -5.77 16.63
C TYR A 249 -25.89 -6.72 15.48
N SER A 250 -25.77 -6.26 14.24
CA SER A 250 -26.08 -7.06 13.05
C SER A 250 -24.86 -7.20 12.16
N ILE A 251 -24.58 -8.43 11.69
CA ILE A 251 -23.49 -8.71 10.74
C ILE A 251 -23.89 -9.87 9.82
N SER A 252 -23.54 -9.82 8.54
CA SER A 252 -23.64 -11.00 7.66
C SER A 252 -22.39 -11.84 7.84
N ALA A 253 -22.54 -13.16 7.98
CA ALA A 253 -21.41 -14.06 8.13
C ALA A 253 -20.50 -14.10 6.90
N SER A 254 -21.01 -13.72 5.73
CA SER A 254 -20.20 -13.59 4.51
C SER A 254 -19.12 -12.50 4.62
N GLU A 255 -19.31 -11.49 5.48
CA GLU A 255 -18.33 -10.43 5.74
C GLU A 255 -17.09 -10.92 6.50
N PHE A 256 -17.15 -12.13 7.04
CA PHE A 256 -16.03 -12.79 7.70
C PHE A 256 -15.10 -13.52 6.75
N ILE A 257 -15.49 -13.68 5.48
CA ILE A 257 -14.72 -14.41 4.48
C ILE A 257 -13.99 -13.38 3.61
N GLU A 258 -12.73 -13.13 3.92
CA GLU A 258 -11.89 -12.20 3.16
C GLU A 258 -10.66 -12.88 2.55
N MET A 259 -10.07 -12.22 1.54
CA MET A 259 -8.83 -12.67 0.89
C MET A 259 -7.60 -12.56 1.80
N PHE A 260 -7.72 -11.86 2.94
CA PHE A 260 -6.62 -11.59 3.87
C PHE A 260 -6.75 -12.47 5.12
N VAL A 261 -5.73 -13.29 5.36
CA VAL A 261 -5.66 -14.20 6.52
C VAL A 261 -5.80 -13.41 7.83
N GLY A 262 -6.65 -13.89 8.74
CA GLY A 262 -6.81 -13.36 10.09
C GLY A 262 -7.69 -12.12 10.23
N VAL A 263 -8.14 -11.49 9.14
CA VAL A 263 -9.03 -10.32 9.20
C VAL A 263 -10.41 -10.71 9.72
N GLY A 264 -10.99 -11.82 9.22
CA GLY A 264 -12.27 -12.35 9.69
C GLY A 264 -12.27 -12.63 11.20
N ALA A 265 -11.28 -13.39 11.69
CA ALA A 265 -11.11 -13.70 13.11
C ALA A 265 -10.99 -12.44 13.99
N SER A 266 -10.26 -11.40 13.55
CA SER A 266 -10.17 -10.16 14.32
C SER A 266 -11.52 -9.44 14.41
N ARG A 267 -12.32 -9.44 13.33
CA ARG A 267 -13.67 -8.84 13.34
C ARG A 267 -14.61 -9.54 14.29
N VAL A 268 -14.57 -10.87 14.32
CA VAL A 268 -15.36 -11.67 15.27
C VAL A 268 -15.01 -11.24 16.71
N ARG A 269 -13.72 -11.21 17.06
CA ARG A 269 -13.27 -10.76 18.39
C ARG A 269 -13.74 -9.34 18.74
N ASP A 270 -13.57 -8.40 17.81
CA ASP A 270 -13.96 -7.01 18.03
C ASP A 270 -15.48 -6.83 18.19
N MET A 271 -16.28 -7.60 17.46
CA MET A 271 -17.75 -7.59 17.56
C MET A 271 -18.19 -8.09 18.94
N PHE A 272 -17.68 -9.25 19.38
CA PHE A 272 -18.02 -9.81 20.68
C PHE A 272 -17.53 -8.92 21.83
N ARG A 273 -16.35 -8.28 21.70
CA ARG A 273 -15.87 -7.29 22.68
C ARG A 273 -16.86 -6.12 22.82
N LYS A 274 -17.29 -5.53 21.69
CA LYS A 274 -18.23 -4.39 21.69
C LYS A 274 -19.61 -4.77 22.26
N ALA A 275 -20.10 -5.97 21.97
CA ALA A 275 -21.34 -6.47 22.55
C ALA A 275 -21.20 -6.71 24.07
N LYS A 276 -20.06 -7.24 24.54
CA LYS A 276 -19.78 -7.43 25.98
C LYS A 276 -19.73 -6.08 26.74
N GLU A 277 -19.21 -5.03 26.12
CA GLU A 277 -19.19 -3.68 26.70
C GLU A 277 -20.59 -3.06 26.83
N ALA A 278 -21.56 -3.51 26.02
CA ALA A 278 -22.92 -2.97 25.96
C ALA A 278 -23.99 -3.93 26.53
N GLN A 279 -23.62 -4.82 27.46
CA GLN A 279 -24.55 -5.79 28.05
C GLN A 279 -25.70 -5.12 28.83
N PRO A 280 -26.94 -5.65 28.76
CA PRO A 280 -27.38 -6.75 27.90
C PRO A 280 -27.53 -6.32 26.43
N SER A 281 -27.14 -7.17 25.48
CA SER A 281 -27.18 -6.89 24.03
C SER A 281 -27.48 -8.14 23.21
N ILE A 282 -27.96 -7.97 21.98
CA ILE A 282 -28.19 -9.06 21.01
C ILE A 282 -27.20 -8.94 19.86
N ILE A 283 -26.57 -10.06 19.50
CA ILE A 283 -25.77 -10.22 18.27
C ILE A 283 -26.58 -11.06 17.29
N PHE A 284 -26.86 -10.52 16.12
CA PHE A 284 -27.50 -11.20 15.01
C PHE A 284 -26.48 -11.44 13.89
N ILE A 285 -26.28 -12.73 13.58
CA ILE A 285 -25.42 -13.18 12.49
C ILE A 285 -26.32 -13.73 11.39
N ASP A 286 -26.44 -12.99 10.28
CA ASP A 286 -27.19 -13.43 9.11
C ASP A 286 -26.34 -14.38 8.24
N GLU A 287 -26.98 -15.24 7.45
CA GLU A 287 -26.32 -16.14 6.48
C GLU A 287 -25.16 -16.98 7.07
N ILE A 288 -25.33 -17.49 8.29
CA ILE A 288 -24.30 -18.30 8.98
C ILE A 288 -23.90 -19.57 8.22
N ASP A 289 -24.73 -20.03 7.30
CA ASP A 289 -24.43 -21.13 6.38
C ASP A 289 -23.25 -20.83 5.44
N SER A 290 -22.98 -19.54 5.16
CA SER A 290 -21.83 -19.11 4.36
C SER A 290 -20.48 -19.46 4.99
N VAL A 291 -20.39 -19.43 6.33
CA VAL A 291 -19.17 -19.76 7.09
C VAL A 291 -19.11 -21.23 7.53
N GLY A 292 -20.27 -21.89 7.65
CA GLY A 292 -20.38 -23.27 8.14
C GLY A 292 -20.05 -24.38 7.14
N ARG A 293 -19.81 -24.05 5.85
CA ARG A 293 -19.59 -25.06 4.81
C ARG A 293 -18.10 -25.39 4.63
N THR A 294 -17.66 -26.53 5.16
CA THR A 294 -16.38 -27.17 4.81
C THR A 294 -16.43 -27.62 3.35
N ARG A 295 -15.66 -26.98 2.46
CA ARG A 295 -15.37 -27.54 1.13
C ARG A 295 -14.04 -28.29 1.22
N GLY A 296 -14.06 -29.59 0.92
CA GLY A 296 -12.89 -30.45 1.06
C GLY A 296 -11.74 -30.11 0.11
N ALA A 297 -10.52 -30.28 0.63
CA ALA A 297 -9.26 -30.54 -0.08
C ALA A 297 -9.08 -29.88 -1.45
N GLY A 298 -9.18 -28.55 -1.52
CA GLY A 298 -8.71 -27.77 -2.65
C GLY A 298 -7.35 -27.16 -2.32
N LEU A 299 -6.30 -27.54 -3.07
CA LEU A 299 -4.97 -26.92 -3.02
C LEU A 299 -5.05 -25.42 -3.34
N GLY A 300 -5.25 -24.59 -2.31
CA GLY A 300 -5.31 -23.14 -2.41
C GLY A 300 -5.74 -22.53 -1.07
N GLY A 301 -4.88 -21.72 -0.46
CA GLY A 301 -4.94 -21.21 0.93
C GLY A 301 -6.11 -20.28 1.31
N GLY A 302 -7.27 -20.41 0.66
CA GLY A 302 -8.53 -19.80 1.12
C GLY A 302 -9.28 -20.67 2.14
N HIS A 303 -8.84 -21.90 2.39
CA HIS A 303 -9.44 -22.80 3.38
C HIS A 303 -9.09 -22.34 4.82
N ASP A 304 -7.83 -21.98 5.04
CA ASP A 304 -7.28 -21.68 6.36
C ASP A 304 -7.96 -20.46 7.02
N GLU A 305 -8.32 -19.45 6.23
CA GLU A 305 -8.95 -18.22 6.73
C GLU A 305 -10.38 -18.46 7.24
N ARG A 306 -11.14 -19.30 6.54
CA ARG A 306 -12.52 -19.64 6.92
C ARG A 306 -12.52 -20.49 8.18
N GLU A 307 -11.66 -21.50 8.26
CA GLU A 307 -11.54 -22.35 9.44
C GLU A 307 -11.07 -21.55 10.65
N GLN A 308 -10.09 -20.68 10.47
CA GLN A 308 -9.61 -19.80 11.55
C GLN A 308 -10.74 -18.90 12.07
N THR A 309 -11.53 -18.31 11.18
CA THR A 309 -12.62 -17.42 11.57
C THR A 309 -13.79 -18.17 12.19
N LEU A 310 -14.13 -19.36 11.69
CA LEU A 310 -15.12 -20.25 12.29
C LEU A 310 -14.71 -20.69 13.69
N ASN A 311 -13.48 -21.14 13.88
CA ASN A 311 -12.97 -21.52 15.19
C ASN A 311 -12.97 -20.35 16.17
N GLN A 312 -12.67 -19.14 15.70
CA GLN A 312 -12.78 -17.94 16.52
C GLN A 312 -14.23 -17.64 16.93
N LEU A 313 -15.19 -17.81 16.02
CA LEU A 313 -16.62 -17.65 16.33
C LEU A 313 -17.08 -18.69 17.36
N LEU A 314 -16.71 -19.96 17.19
CA LEU A 314 -17.03 -21.03 18.14
C LEU A 314 -16.43 -20.77 19.51
N SER A 315 -15.18 -20.30 19.57
CA SER A 315 -14.51 -19.94 20.82
C SER A 315 -15.23 -18.80 21.56
N GLU A 316 -15.73 -17.78 20.84
CA GLU A 316 -16.47 -16.67 21.47
C GLU A 316 -17.88 -17.07 21.91
N LEU A 317 -18.52 -18.01 21.20
CA LEU A 317 -19.84 -18.56 21.57
C LEU A 317 -19.77 -19.46 22.81
N ASP A 318 -18.68 -20.23 22.97
CA ASP A 318 -18.52 -21.11 24.14
C ASP A 318 -17.99 -20.35 25.37
N GLY A 319 -17.10 -19.37 25.16
CA GLY A 319 -16.57 -18.50 26.21
C GLY A 319 -17.56 -17.48 26.77
N PHE A 320 -18.82 -17.50 26.31
CA PHE A 320 -19.94 -16.69 26.79
C PHE A 320 -20.69 -17.36 27.95
#